data_AF-A0A370K2D9-F1
#
_entry.id   AF-A0A370K2D9-F1
#
_cell.length_a   1.000
_cell.length_b   1.000
_cell.length_c   1.000
_cell.angle_alpha   90.00
_cell.angle_beta   90.00
_cell.angle_gamma   90.00
#
_symmetry.space_group_name_H-M   'P 1'
#
loop_
_entity.id
_entity.type
_entity.pdbx_description
1 polymer ?
#
loop_
_entity_poly.entity_id
_entity_poly.type
_entity_poly.pdbx_seq_one_letter_code
_entity_poly.pdbx_strand_id
1 'polypeptide(L)'
;MSSSEIVRPKATGVYVTALYIILILFSLLGGVAFTYWLSGLHTIPTAKLLNIAGIAYGLIGVLILSEAIVRSERVRQFLVVWVGTALLWVHTGLAFGVFAGANIVTFVGRPSAHAAYGFSLTMFVWAMWTCGVVDGTVTNPLTPQLRAMPERHQRLGLILLVTGLVLQLVAAIRDF
;
A
#
# COMPACT_ATOMS: atom_id res chain seq x y z
N MET A 1 41.28 24.01 23.88
CA MET A 1 40.22 22.98 23.80
C MET A 1 38.92 23.68 23.46
N SER A 2 38.50 23.63 22.19
CA SER A 2 37.23 24.18 21.73
C SER A 2 36.45 23.04 21.10
N SER A 3 35.32 22.70 21.72
CA SER A 3 34.36 21.70 21.27
C SER A 3 33.60 22.25 20.07
N SER A 4 33.87 21.73 18.88
CA SER A 4 33.03 21.95 17.71
C SER A 4 31.72 21.16 17.88
N GLU A 5 30.67 21.84 18.31
CA GLU A 5 29.30 21.33 18.19
C GLU A 5 28.98 21.14 16.71
N ILE A 6 28.87 19.87 16.29
CA ILE A 6 28.34 19.50 14.99
C ILE A 6 26.84 19.82 15.02
N VAL A 7 26.48 21.02 14.57
CA VAL A 7 25.09 21.43 14.32
C VAL A 7 24.55 20.53 13.21
N ARG A 8 23.87 19.44 13.57
CA ARG A 8 23.14 18.62 12.60
C ARG A 8 22.00 19.47 12.02
N PRO A 9 21.84 19.55 10.69
CA PRO A 9 20.80 20.36 10.08
C PRO A 9 19.41 19.80 10.42
N LYS A 10 18.64 20.54 11.23
CA LYS A 10 17.21 20.26 11.53
C LYS A 10 16.31 20.30 10.28
N ALA A 11 16.75 20.93 9.20
CA ALA A 11 15.94 21.22 8.03
C ALA A 11 15.53 19.96 7.23
N THR A 12 16.39 18.94 7.13
CA THR A 12 16.09 17.70 6.37
C THR A 12 14.92 16.92 6.96
N GLY A 13 14.70 16.97 8.28
CA GLY A 13 13.58 16.28 8.92
C GLY A 13 12.22 16.88 8.57
N VAL A 14 12.15 18.21 8.41
CA VAL A 14 10.91 18.93 8.11
C VAL A 14 10.43 18.62 6.69
N TYR A 15 11.32 18.65 5.70
CA TYR A 15 10.97 18.34 4.31
C TYR A 15 10.52 16.89 4.11
N VAL A 16 11.19 15.95 4.78
CA VAL A 16 10.82 14.53 4.73
C VAL A 16 9.44 14.30 5.38
N THR A 17 9.18 14.95 6.51
CA THR A 17 7.86 14.86 7.18
C THR A 17 6.76 15.48 6.32
N ALA A 18 7.00 16.66 5.74
CA ALA A 18 6.04 17.30 4.85
C ALA A 18 5.72 16.44 3.61
N LEU A 19 6.74 15.81 3.02
CA LEU A 19 6.57 14.90 1.89
C LEU A 19 5.67 13.70 2.26
N TYR A 20 5.87 13.09 3.43
CA TYR A 20 5.02 12.00 3.90
C TYR A 20 3.58 12.46 4.15
N ILE A 21 3.38 13.63 4.76
CA ILE A 21 2.04 14.19 4.97
C ILE A 21 1.34 14.41 3.63
N ILE A 22 2.03 15.00 2.65
CA ILE A 22 1.49 15.20 1.30
C ILE A 22 1.11 13.87 0.67
N LEU A 23 1.98 12.85 0.76
CA LEU A 23 1.71 11.52 0.22
C LEU A 23 0.48 10.87 0.87
N ILE A 24 0.34 10.98 2.19
CA ILE A 24 -0.80 10.44 2.94
C ILE A 24 -2.08 11.17 2.54
N LEU A 25 -2.07 12.51 2.54
CA LEU A 25 -3.24 13.32 2.14
C LEU A 25 -3.65 13.02 0.70
N PHE A 26 -2.68 12.95 -0.20
CA PHE A 26 -2.93 12.62 -1.60
C PHE A 26 -3.53 11.22 -1.76
N SER A 27 -3.01 10.22 -1.03
CA SER A 27 -3.53 8.85 -1.08
C SER A 27 -4.94 8.75 -0.49
N LEU A 28 -5.20 9.44 0.62
CA LEU A 28 -6.49 9.46 1.29
C LEU A 28 -7.56 10.16 0.42
N LEU A 29 -7.26 11.37 -0.06
CA LEU A 29 -8.15 12.10 -0.96
C LEU A 29 -8.35 11.35 -2.29
N GLY A 30 -7.29 10.74 -2.81
CA GLY A 30 -7.34 9.89 -3.99
C GLY A 30 -8.28 8.70 -3.80
N GLY A 31 -8.23 8.03 -2.63
CA GLY A 31 -9.14 6.93 -2.31
C GLY A 31 -10.60 7.35 -2.19
N VAL A 32 -10.85 8.52 -1.57
CA VAL A 32 -12.21 9.10 -1.49
C VAL A 32 -12.73 9.42 -2.90
N ALA A 33 -11.94 10.13 -3.70
CA ALA A 33 -12.29 10.50 -5.06
C ALA A 33 -12.51 9.27 -5.95
N PHE A 34 -11.66 8.25 -5.84
CA PHE A 34 -11.80 6.99 -6.55
C PHE A 34 -13.13 6.30 -6.23
N THR A 35 -13.49 6.20 -4.95
CA THR A 35 -14.75 5.56 -4.53
C THR A 35 -15.97 6.37 -4.97
N TYR A 36 -15.88 7.70 -4.87
CA TYR A 36 -16.91 8.60 -5.36
C TYR A 36 -17.14 8.44 -6.87
N TRP A 37 -16.07 8.37 -7.66
CA TRP A 37 -16.14 8.09 -9.09
C TRP A 37 -16.74 6.71 -9.37
N LEU A 38 -16.25 5.68 -8.67
CA LEU A 38 -16.72 4.29 -8.80
C LEU A 38 -18.24 4.18 -8.58
N SER A 39 -18.74 4.88 -7.57
CA SER A 39 -20.15 4.87 -7.20
C SER A 39 -21.08 5.59 -8.18
N GLY A 40 -20.52 6.39 -9.09
CA GLY A 40 -21.25 7.00 -10.20
C GLY A 40 -21.53 6.03 -11.35
N LEU A 41 -20.84 4.89 -11.40
CA LEU A 41 -21.04 3.89 -12.42
C LEU A 41 -22.35 3.12 -12.18
N HIS A 42 -23.15 2.88 -13.22
CA HIS A 42 -24.38 2.08 -13.11
C HIS A 42 -24.10 0.63 -12.68
N THR A 43 -22.97 0.08 -13.12
CA THR A 43 -22.50 -1.24 -12.73
C THR A 43 -21.01 -1.17 -12.42
N ILE A 44 -20.61 -1.81 -11.33
CA ILE A 44 -19.21 -1.86 -10.89
C ILE A 44 -18.66 -3.24 -11.25
N PRO A 45 -17.72 -3.35 -12.21
CA PRO A 45 -17.12 -4.63 -12.57
C PRO A 45 -16.09 -5.05 -11.51
N THR A 46 -16.57 -5.53 -10.36
CA THR A 46 -15.73 -5.87 -9.20
C THR A 46 -14.63 -6.87 -9.51
N ALA A 47 -14.88 -7.85 -10.40
CA ALA A 47 -13.85 -8.80 -10.84
C ALA A 47 -12.70 -8.09 -11.56
N LYS A 48 -12.99 -7.17 -12.48
CA LYS A 48 -11.97 -6.38 -13.18
C LYS A 48 -11.17 -5.51 -12.23
N LEU A 49 -11.82 -4.89 -11.24
CA LEU A 49 -11.14 -4.07 -10.23
C LEU A 49 -10.21 -4.88 -9.35
N LEU A 50 -10.64 -6.07 -8.90
CA LEU A 50 -9.81 -7.01 -8.16
C LEU A 50 -8.61 -7.47 -8.99
N ASN A 51 -8.82 -7.73 -10.28
CA ASN A 51 -7.74 -8.12 -11.19
C ASN A 51 -6.71 -6.99 -11.36
N ILE A 52 -7.17 -5.75 -11.59
CA ILE A 52 -6.29 -4.57 -11.70
C ILE A 52 -5.50 -4.36 -10.41
N ALA A 53 -6.16 -4.44 -9.25
CA ALA A 53 -5.50 -4.36 -7.96
C ALA A 53 -4.43 -5.45 -7.84
N GLY A 54 -4.79 -6.70 -8.16
CA GLY A 54 -3.88 -7.84 -8.10
C GLY A 54 -2.66 -7.68 -9.01
N ILE A 55 -2.83 -7.18 -10.24
CA ILE A 55 -1.72 -6.83 -11.15
C ILE A 55 -0.81 -5.78 -10.51
N ALA A 56 -1.39 -4.73 -9.93
CA ALA A 56 -0.61 -3.68 -9.28
C ALA A 56 0.26 -4.25 -8.13
N TYR A 57 -0.33 -5.05 -7.23
CA TYR A 57 0.43 -5.74 -6.17
C TYR A 57 1.52 -6.65 -6.72
N GLY A 58 1.21 -7.42 -7.78
CA GLY A 58 2.17 -8.31 -8.42
C GLY A 58 3.37 -7.55 -9.01
N LEU A 59 3.12 -6.49 -9.79
CA LEU A 59 4.18 -5.66 -10.37
C LEU A 59 5.06 -5.00 -9.31
N ILE A 60 4.43 -4.50 -8.25
CA ILE A 60 5.13 -3.91 -7.12
C ILE A 60 5.97 -4.97 -6.39
N GLY A 61 5.40 -6.14 -6.13
CA GLY A 61 6.10 -7.26 -5.50
C GLY A 61 7.34 -7.69 -6.29
N VAL A 62 7.20 -7.82 -7.61
CA VAL A 62 8.33 -8.10 -8.53
C VAL A 62 9.38 -7.00 -8.48
N LEU A 63 8.97 -5.73 -8.46
CA LEU A 63 9.89 -4.59 -8.38
C LEU A 63 10.72 -4.63 -7.09
N ILE A 64 10.11 -4.93 -5.94
CA ILE A 64 10.83 -5.07 -4.67
C ILE A 64 11.72 -6.31 -4.70
N LEU A 65 11.23 -7.46 -5.17
CA LEU A 65 12.04 -8.69 -5.30
C LEU A 65 13.24 -8.53 -6.23
N SER A 66 13.17 -7.61 -7.20
CA SER A 66 14.30 -7.29 -8.07
C SER A 66 15.52 -6.78 -7.30
N GLU A 67 15.37 -6.33 -6.05
CA GLU A 67 16.51 -5.98 -5.19
C GLU A 67 17.53 -7.12 -5.06
N ALA A 68 17.08 -8.38 -5.13
CA ALA A 68 17.92 -9.56 -4.95
C ALA A 68 18.95 -9.72 -6.08
N ILE A 69 18.68 -9.14 -7.24
CA ILE A 69 19.54 -9.21 -8.43
C ILE A 69 20.24 -7.87 -8.74
N VAL A 70 19.88 -6.79 -8.05
CA VAL A 70 20.47 -5.47 -8.24
C VAL A 70 21.85 -5.41 -7.58
N ARG A 71 22.90 -5.22 -8.39
CA ARG A 71 24.29 -5.07 -7.91
C ARG A 71 24.59 -3.68 -7.34
N SER A 72 23.79 -2.67 -7.67
CA SER A 72 24.01 -1.28 -7.26
C SER A 72 23.38 -1.02 -5.90
N GLU A 73 24.21 -0.74 -4.89
CA GLU A 73 23.75 -0.44 -3.53
C GLU A 73 22.79 0.77 -3.48
N ARG A 74 23.03 1.78 -4.32
CA ARG A 74 22.15 2.97 -4.39
C ARG A 74 20.75 2.61 -4.88
N VAL A 75 20.66 1.76 -5.90
CA VAL A 75 19.37 1.32 -6.46
C VAL A 75 18.66 0.41 -5.47
N ARG A 76 19.39 -0.49 -4.81
CA ARG A 76 18.86 -1.33 -3.73
C ARG A 76 18.26 -0.49 -2.61
N GLN A 77 19.01 0.49 -2.10
CA GLN A 77 18.53 1.37 -1.02
C GLN A 77 17.32 2.20 -1.46
N PHE A 78 17.26 2.64 -2.72
CA PHE A 78 16.09 3.32 -3.27
C PHE A 78 14.85 2.41 -3.33
N LEU A 79 14.98 1.19 -3.86
CA LEU A 79 13.87 0.22 -3.93
C LEU A 79 13.36 -0.17 -2.53
N VAL A 80 14.30 -0.42 -1.62
CA VAL A 80 13.99 -0.85 -0.26
C VAL A 80 13.36 0.26 0.56
N VAL A 81 14.08 1.39 0.69
CA VAL A 81 13.74 2.41 1.68
C VAL A 81 12.68 3.35 1.12
N TRP A 82 12.82 3.79 -0.12
CA TRP A 82 11.88 4.75 -0.69
C TRP A 82 10.65 4.05 -1.25
N VAL A 83 10.83 3.09 -2.15
CA VAL A 83 9.70 2.42 -2.80
C VAL A 83 8.91 1.61 -1.78
N GLY A 84 9.56 0.74 -0.98
CA GLY A 84 8.90 -0.04 0.07
C GLY A 84 8.12 0.81 1.09
N THR A 85 8.72 1.87 1.61
CA THR A 85 8.06 2.76 2.60
C THR A 85 6.93 3.57 1.97
N ALA A 86 7.15 4.17 0.79
CA ALA A 86 6.12 4.94 0.10
C ALA A 86 4.92 4.05 -0.25
N LEU A 87 5.16 2.81 -0.65
CA LEU A 87 4.11 1.84 -0.94
C LEU A 87 3.26 1.50 0.27
N LEU A 88 3.86 1.28 1.43
CA LEU A 88 3.10 1.03 2.66
C LEU A 88 2.23 2.23 3.03
N TRP A 89 2.74 3.45 2.88
CA TRP A 89 1.96 4.66 3.09
C TRP A 89 0.81 4.81 2.11
N VAL A 90 1.06 4.61 0.81
CA VAL A 90 0.02 4.67 -0.23
C VAL A 90 -1.02 3.58 0.01
N HIS A 91 -0.60 2.35 0.25
CA HIS A 91 -1.47 1.21 0.49
C HIS A 91 -2.41 1.46 1.68
N THR A 92 -1.88 1.98 2.79
CA THR A 92 -2.67 2.27 3.98
C THR A 92 -3.56 3.50 3.77
N GLY A 93 -2.99 4.61 3.30
CA GLY A 93 -3.73 5.86 3.09
C GLY A 93 -4.85 5.73 2.05
N LEU A 94 -4.58 5.04 0.94
CA LEU A 94 -5.57 4.76 -0.09
C LEU A 94 -6.69 3.88 0.44
N ALA A 95 -6.38 2.82 1.21
CA ALA A 95 -7.40 1.96 1.81
C ALA A 95 -8.33 2.73 2.77
N PHE A 96 -7.77 3.57 3.63
CA PHE A 96 -8.57 4.45 4.49
C PHE A 96 -9.41 5.44 3.69
N GLY A 97 -8.82 6.05 2.65
CA GLY A 97 -9.53 6.96 1.74
C GLY A 97 -10.70 6.28 1.03
N VAL A 98 -10.48 5.07 0.52
CA VAL A 98 -11.49 4.26 -0.17
C VAL A 98 -12.63 3.88 0.77
N PHE A 99 -12.32 3.50 2.02
CA PHE A 99 -13.32 3.22 3.04
C PHE A 99 -14.11 4.48 3.46
N ALA A 100 -13.42 5.59 3.70
CA ALA A 100 -14.06 6.87 4.03
C ALA A 100 -14.99 7.33 2.89
N GLY A 101 -14.52 7.24 1.64
CA GLY A 101 -15.30 7.54 0.44
C GLY A 101 -16.55 6.68 0.33
N ALA A 102 -16.48 5.39 0.67
CA ALA A 102 -17.64 4.50 0.64
C ALA A 102 -18.72 4.90 1.64
N ASN A 103 -18.32 5.33 2.84
CA ASN A 103 -19.25 5.85 3.84
C ASN A 103 -19.95 7.12 3.29
N ILE A 104 -19.19 8.09 2.78
CA ILE A 104 -19.74 9.33 2.19
C ILE A 104 -20.73 9.02 1.07
N VAL A 105 -20.34 8.15 0.14
CA VAL A 105 -21.15 7.75 -1.02
C VAL A 105 -22.47 7.07 -0.60
N THR A 106 -22.43 6.27 0.47
CA THR A 106 -23.62 5.62 1.02
C THR A 106 -24.60 6.64 1.58
N PHE A 107 -24.11 7.70 2.24
CA PHE A 107 -24.95 8.81 2.70
C PHE A 107 -25.54 9.65 1.56
N VAL A 108 -24.79 9.83 0.45
CA VAL A 108 -25.21 10.66 -0.69
C VAL A 108 -26.25 9.95 -1.60
N GLY A 109 -26.46 8.65 -1.44
CA GLY A 109 -27.48 7.90 -2.19
C GLY A 109 -27.12 7.68 -3.67
N ARG A 110 -25.84 7.41 -3.94
CA ARG A 110 -25.32 7.15 -5.30
C ARG A 110 -25.85 5.82 -5.89
N PRO A 111 -25.98 5.70 -7.23
CA PRO A 111 -26.61 4.56 -7.89
C PRO A 111 -26.05 3.18 -7.50
N SER A 112 -24.74 3.08 -7.32
CA SER A 112 -24.05 1.82 -7.00
C SER A 112 -23.36 1.86 -5.63
N ALA A 113 -23.89 2.66 -4.70
CA ALA A 113 -23.32 2.85 -3.36
C ALA A 113 -23.05 1.53 -2.61
N HIS A 114 -23.98 0.57 -2.66
CA HIS A 114 -23.80 -0.73 -2.01
C HIS A 114 -22.68 -1.58 -2.62
N ALA A 115 -22.57 -1.61 -3.95
CA ALA A 115 -21.51 -2.33 -4.64
C ALA A 115 -20.14 -1.67 -4.41
N ALA A 116 -20.09 -0.33 -4.41
CA ALA A 116 -18.90 0.43 -4.07
C ALA A 116 -18.49 0.17 -2.61
N TYR A 117 -19.44 0.15 -1.68
CA TYR A 117 -19.19 -0.13 -0.27
C TYR A 117 -18.61 -1.53 -0.06
N GLY A 118 -19.21 -2.56 -0.65
CA GLY A 118 -18.72 -3.94 -0.55
C GLY A 118 -17.30 -4.09 -1.08
N PHE A 119 -16.98 -3.47 -2.22
CA PHE A 119 -15.63 -3.44 -2.77
C PHE A 119 -14.66 -2.69 -1.84
N SER A 120 -15.03 -1.49 -1.41
CA SER A 120 -14.19 -0.64 -0.55
C SER A 120 -13.89 -1.28 0.81
N LEU A 121 -14.90 -1.89 1.44
CA LEU A 121 -14.73 -2.63 2.69
C LEU A 121 -13.79 -3.83 2.50
N THR A 122 -13.97 -4.60 1.42
CA THR A 122 -13.09 -5.74 1.11
C THR A 122 -11.65 -5.27 0.95
N MET A 123 -11.42 -4.21 0.18
CA MET A 123 -10.08 -3.66 -0.03
C MET A 123 -9.48 -3.10 1.27
N PHE A 124 -10.29 -2.46 2.11
CA PHE A 124 -9.84 -1.96 3.41
C PHE A 124 -9.40 -3.08 4.34
N VAL A 125 -10.25 -4.10 4.54
CA VAL A 125 -9.92 -5.26 5.39
C VAL A 125 -8.67 -5.97 4.86
N TRP A 126 -8.57 -6.15 3.55
CA TRP A 126 -7.43 -6.77 2.91
C TRP A 126 -6.13 -5.98 3.09
N ALA A 127 -6.22 -4.65 2.99
CA ALA A 127 -5.07 -3.78 3.24
C ALA A 127 -4.63 -3.82 4.71
N MET A 128 -5.57 -3.75 5.65
CA MET A 128 -5.27 -3.84 7.08
C MET A 128 -4.64 -5.19 7.45
N TRP A 129 -5.15 -6.28 6.88
CA TRP A 129 -4.55 -7.61 7.03
C TRP A 129 -3.11 -7.63 6.49
N THR A 130 -2.90 -7.13 5.26
CA THR A 130 -1.58 -7.06 4.63
C THR A 130 -0.61 -6.23 5.47
N CYS A 131 -1.03 -5.06 5.97
CA CYS A 131 -0.24 -4.24 6.89
C CYS A 131 0.12 -4.98 8.18
N GLY A 132 -0.83 -5.71 8.78
CA GLY A 132 -0.57 -6.50 9.98
C GLY A 132 0.46 -7.60 9.76
N VAL A 133 0.36 -8.31 8.62
CA VAL A 133 1.34 -9.33 8.23
C VAL A 133 2.71 -8.69 7.98
N VAL A 134 2.77 -7.58 7.24
CA VAL A 134 4.03 -6.86 6.98
C VAL A 134 4.65 -6.36 8.28
N ASP A 135 3.87 -5.75 9.18
CA ASP A 135 4.40 -5.28 10.46
C ASP A 135 4.97 -6.44 11.28
N GLY A 136 4.22 -7.54 11.42
CA GLY A 136 4.65 -8.70 12.20
C GLY A 136 5.81 -9.52 11.61
N THR A 137 6.14 -9.34 10.32
CA THR A 137 7.14 -10.16 9.61
C THR A 137 8.33 -9.36 9.05
N VAL A 138 8.17 -8.06 8.80
CA VAL A 138 9.13 -7.17 8.14
C VAL A 138 9.56 -6.05 9.08
N THR A 139 8.62 -5.22 9.54
CA THR A 139 8.93 -3.97 10.27
C THR A 139 9.28 -4.24 11.73
N ASN A 140 8.41 -4.97 12.44
CA ASN A 140 8.59 -5.34 13.83
C ASN A 140 8.42 -6.87 13.99
N PRO A 141 9.45 -7.67 13.62
CA PRO A 141 9.31 -9.10 13.55
C PRO A 141 9.00 -9.68 14.93
N LEU A 142 7.84 -10.34 15.05
CA LEU A 142 7.32 -10.85 16.32
C LEU A 142 8.15 -12.01 16.88
N THR A 143 8.82 -12.78 16.00
CA THR A 143 9.62 -13.94 16.41
C THR A 143 11.14 -13.69 16.30
N PRO A 144 11.95 -14.32 17.17
CA PRO A 144 13.41 -14.19 17.13
C PRO A 144 14.01 -14.69 15.80
N GLN A 145 13.46 -15.75 15.20
CA GLN A 145 13.94 -16.26 13.92
C GLN A 145 13.77 -15.22 12.79
N LEU A 146 12.65 -14.49 12.81
CA LEU A 146 12.38 -13.46 11.80
C LEU A 146 13.26 -12.21 11.98
N ARG A 147 13.69 -11.91 13.22
CA ARG A 147 14.60 -10.78 13.52
C ARG A 147 16.02 -11.01 13.01
N ALA A 148 16.50 -12.24 13.07
CA ALA A 148 17.85 -12.65 12.69
C ALA A 148 18.08 -12.73 11.17
N MET A 149 17.00 -12.69 10.38
CA MET A 149 17.07 -12.83 8.92
C MET A 149 17.29 -11.48 8.23
N PRO A 150 18.28 -11.38 7.32
CA PRO A 150 18.62 -10.13 6.63
C PRO A 150 17.65 -9.78 5.48
N GLU A 151 16.85 -10.73 5.00
CA GLU A 151 16.02 -10.62 3.78
C GLU A 151 14.61 -10.07 4.02
N ARG A 152 14.48 -9.03 4.86
CA ARG A 152 13.15 -8.49 5.25
C ARG A 152 12.36 -7.91 4.08
N HIS A 153 13.03 -7.24 3.15
CA HIS A 153 12.37 -6.59 2.01
C HIS A 153 11.98 -7.60 0.92
N GLN A 154 12.74 -8.69 0.77
CA GLN A 154 12.32 -9.81 -0.07
C GLN A 154 11.02 -10.44 0.41
N ARG A 155 10.79 -10.52 1.73
CA ARG A 155 9.49 -10.94 2.28
C ARG A 155 8.38 -9.96 1.95
N LEU A 156 8.63 -8.66 2.05
CA LEU A 156 7.65 -7.65 1.64
C LEU A 156 7.27 -7.86 0.17
N GLY A 157 8.26 -8.02 -0.70
CA GLY A 157 8.04 -8.32 -2.11
C GLY A 157 7.24 -9.59 -2.34
N LEU A 158 7.56 -10.67 -1.62
CA LEU A 158 6.83 -11.94 -1.68
C LEU A 158 5.39 -11.83 -1.17
N ILE A 159 5.17 -11.15 -0.05
CA ILE A 159 3.83 -10.89 0.50
C ILE A 159 3.00 -10.14 -0.53
N LEU A 160 3.53 -9.07 -1.13
CA LEU A 160 2.82 -8.30 -2.16
C LEU A 160 2.54 -9.16 -3.40
N LEU A 161 3.48 -10.00 -3.83
CA LEU A 161 3.28 -10.91 -4.96
C LEU A 161 2.15 -11.91 -4.69
N VAL A 162 2.16 -12.58 -3.52
CA VAL A 162 1.13 -13.55 -3.12
C VAL A 162 -0.22 -12.86 -2.97
N THR A 163 -0.26 -11.69 -2.34
CA THR A 163 -1.45 -10.84 -2.23
C THR A 163 -2.02 -10.53 -3.62
N GLY A 164 -1.16 -10.16 -4.58
CA GLY A 164 -1.57 -9.91 -5.96
C GLY A 164 -2.17 -11.13 -6.64
N LEU A 165 -1.53 -12.29 -6.51
CA LEU A 165 -2.00 -13.57 -7.04
C LEU A 165 -3.35 -13.98 -6.45
N VAL A 166 -3.54 -13.83 -5.13
CA VAL A 166 -4.81 -14.16 -4.48
C VAL A 166 -5.93 -13.24 -4.98
N LEU A 167 -5.68 -11.93 -5.11
CA LEU A 167 -6.68 -11.00 -5.65
C LEU A 167 -7.06 -11.35 -7.10
N GLN A 168 -6.10 -11.73 -7.94
CA GLN A 168 -6.35 -12.19 -9.31
C GLN A 168 -7.14 -13.51 -9.34
N LEU A 169 -6.84 -14.45 -8.44
CA LEU A 169 -7.58 -15.71 -8.33
C LEU A 169 -9.03 -15.47 -7.92
N VAL A 170 -9.26 -14.61 -6.92
CA VAL A 170 -10.62 -14.21 -6.51
C VAL A 170 -11.33 -13.47 -7.64
N ALA A 171 -10.63 -12.63 -8.40
CA ALA A 171 -11.18 -11.98 -9.58
C ALA A 171 -11.64 -13.00 -10.63
N ALA A 172 -10.78 -13.97 -10.96
CA ALA A 172 -11.09 -15.01 -11.93
C ALA A 172 -12.28 -15.87 -11.49
N ILE A 173 -12.36 -16.27 -10.22
CA ILE A 173 -13.48 -17.04 -9.67
C ILE A 173 -14.80 -16.25 -9.76
N ARG A 174 -14.75 -14.92 -9.61
CA ARG A 174 -15.94 -14.06 -9.70
C ARG A 174 -16.35 -13.70 -11.13
N ASP A 175 -15.48 -13.94 -12.12
CA ASP A 175 -15.74 -13.65 -13.54
C ASP A 175 -16.26 -14.89 -14.29
N PHE A 176 -16.17 -16.08 -13.68
CA PHE A 176 -16.77 -17.35 -14.12
C PHE A 176 -18.25 -17.45 -13.73
#